data_AF-A0AAQ3QHP6-F1
#
_entry.id   AF-A0AAQ3QHP6-F1
#
_cell.length_a   1.000
_cell.length_b   1.000
_cell.length_c   1.000
_cell.angle_alpha   90.00
_cell.angle_beta   90.00
_cell.angle_gamma   90.00
#
_symmetry.space_group_name_H-M   'P 1'
#
loop_
_entity.id
_entity.type
_entity.pdbx_description
1 polymer ?
#
loop_
_entity_poly.entity_id
_entity_poly.type
_entity_poly.pdbx_seq_one_letter_code
_entity_poly.pdbx_strand_id
1 'polypeptide(L)'
;MDDYIPFLRPFFANNQKKVLQVWQQQIPLINKRRSTLKNPNLKPNVMPFSYINSLLDLKVDGRNSVPTDSELVTLCSELINGGTNTTSTAIEWAMAHIIDNSYI
;
A
#
# COMPACT_ATOMS: atom_id res chain seq x y z
N MET A 1 -2.62 -14.04 -0.66
CA MET A 1 -2.96 -13.83 -2.07
C MET A 1 -3.68 -15.06 -2.52
N ASP A 2 -4.98 -14.92 -2.70
CA ASP A 2 -5.76 -15.96 -3.34
C ASP A 2 -5.26 -16.07 -4.77
N ASP A 3 -4.84 -17.26 -5.14
CA ASP A 3 -4.32 -17.50 -6.46
C ASP A 3 -5.49 -17.77 -7.39
N TYR A 4 -6.02 -16.68 -7.94
CA TYR A 4 -7.17 -16.71 -8.84
C TYR A 4 -6.85 -17.41 -10.17
N ILE A 5 -5.56 -17.64 -10.50
CA ILE A 5 -5.14 -18.24 -11.78
C ILE A 5 -3.98 -19.25 -11.58
N PRO A 6 -4.23 -20.37 -10.89
CA PRO A 6 -3.17 -21.29 -10.46
C PRO A 6 -2.48 -22.01 -11.63
N PHE A 7 -3.14 -22.13 -12.78
CA PHE A 7 -2.52 -22.72 -13.98
C PHE A 7 -1.46 -21.81 -14.62
N LEU A 8 -1.43 -20.51 -14.32
CA LEU A 8 -0.38 -19.60 -14.77
C LEU A 8 0.86 -19.59 -13.86
N ARG A 9 0.83 -20.28 -12.72
CA ARG A 9 1.97 -20.38 -11.78
C ARG A 9 3.31 -20.68 -12.46
N PRO A 10 3.41 -21.65 -13.40
CA PRO A 10 4.70 -21.97 -14.02
C PRO A 10 5.31 -20.79 -14.79
N PHE A 11 4.47 -19.94 -15.41
CA PHE A 11 4.91 -18.78 -16.18
C PHE A 11 5.35 -17.60 -15.31
N PHE A 12 4.85 -17.50 -14.08
CA PHE A 12 5.07 -16.34 -13.20
C PHE A 12 5.81 -16.66 -11.89
N ALA A 13 6.38 -17.86 -11.74
CA ALA A 13 7.05 -18.29 -10.51
C ALA A 13 8.12 -17.29 -10.02
N ASN A 14 8.87 -16.67 -10.92
CA ASN A 14 9.86 -15.65 -10.59
C ASN A 14 9.22 -14.35 -10.07
N ASN A 15 8.07 -13.95 -10.61
CA ASN A 15 7.34 -12.77 -10.17
C ASN A 15 6.71 -13.02 -8.80
N GLN A 16 6.17 -14.21 -8.56
CA GLN A 16 5.66 -14.59 -7.23
C GLN A 16 6.75 -14.53 -6.16
N LYS A 17 7.95 -15.01 -6.46
CA LYS A 17 9.11 -14.87 -5.56
C LYS A 17 9.43 -13.41 -5.25
N LYS A 18 9.44 -12.53 -6.26
CA LYS A 18 9.66 -11.09 -6.08
C LYS A 18 8.59 -10.44 -5.20
N VAL A 19 7.33 -10.77 -5.42
CA VAL A 19 6.20 -10.28 -4.60
C VAL A 19 6.41 -10.67 -3.14
N LEU A 20 6.71 -11.95 -2.88
CA LEU A 20 6.99 -12.43 -1.51
C LEU A 20 8.18 -11.72 -0.85
N GLN A 21 9.24 -11.44 -1.61
CA GLN A 21 10.40 -10.68 -1.10
C GLN A 21 10.02 -9.25 -0.71
N VAL A 22 9.29 -8.53 -1.57
CA VAL A 22 8.80 -7.18 -1.27
C VAL A 22 7.90 -7.19 -0.04
N TRP A 23 7.07 -8.22 0.11
CA TRP A 23 6.18 -8.36 1.26
C TRP A 23 6.96 -8.52 2.56
N GLN A 24 7.98 -9.38 2.57
CA GLN A 24 8.86 -9.54 3.73
C GLN A 24 9.54 -8.24 4.14
N GLN A 25 9.87 -7.36 3.18
CA GLN A 25 10.47 -6.06 3.45
C GLN A 25 9.50 -5.04 4.04
N GLN A 26 8.20 -5.15 3.76
CA GLN A 26 7.19 -4.18 4.21
C GLN A 26 6.60 -4.50 5.59
N ILE A 27 6.55 -5.78 5.99
CA ILE A 27 6.03 -6.22 7.31
C ILE A 27 6.65 -5.45 8.50
N PRO A 28 7.98 -5.19 8.55
CA PRO A 28 8.59 -4.40 9.62
C PRO A 28 7.99 -3.00 9.79
N LEU A 29 7.56 -2.36 8.69
CA LEU A 29 6.97 -1.01 8.72
C LEU A 29 5.59 -1.04 9.40
N ILE A 30 4.79 -2.06 9.09
CA ILE A 30 3.47 -2.28 9.72
C ILE A 30 3.65 -2.56 11.21
N ASN A 31 4.59 -3.44 11.57
CA ASN A 31 4.87 -3.77 12.96
C ASN A 31 5.38 -2.57 13.76
N LYS A 32 6.21 -1.71 13.15
CA LYS A 32 6.66 -0.44 13.74
C LYS A 32 5.49 0.51 13.99
N ARG A 33 4.50 0.56 13.09
CA ARG A 33 3.28 1.37 13.30
C ARG A 33 2.44 0.80 14.44
N ARG A 34 2.21 -0.51 14.48
CA ARG A 34 1.48 -1.19 15.56
C ARG A 34 2.11 -0.97 16.94
N SER A 35 3.43 -1.09 17.05
CA SER A 35 4.13 -0.90 18.33
C SER A 35 4.03 0.55 18.83
N THR A 36 4.02 1.51 17.91
CA THR A 36 3.83 2.93 18.20
C THR A 36 2.42 3.21 18.72
N LEU A 37 1.39 2.60 18.12
CA LEU A 37 0.01 2.75 18.57
C LEU A 37 -0.24 2.12 19.95
N LYS A 38 0.42 0.98 20.26
CA LYS A 38 0.34 0.35 21.59
C LYS A 38 0.99 1.19 22.69
N ASN A 39 1.98 2.01 22.36
CA ASN A 39 2.76 2.80 23.32
C ASN A 39 2.86 4.27 22.88
N PRO A 40 1.75 5.04 22.94
CA PRO A 40 1.72 6.42 22.45
C PRO A 40 2.71 7.34 23.18
N ASN A 41 3.06 7.02 24.44
CA ASN A 41 4.00 7.81 25.25
C ASN A 41 5.46 7.76 24.75
N LEU A 42 5.83 6.82 23.88
CA LEU A 42 7.21 6.69 23.38
C LEU A 42 7.53 7.68 22.25
N LYS A 43 6.51 8.24 21.58
CA LYS A 43 6.67 9.18 20.48
C LYS A 43 5.55 10.22 20.48
N PRO A 44 5.77 11.40 21.09
CA PRO A 44 4.73 12.43 21.24
C PRO A 44 4.32 13.12 19.92
N ASN A 45 5.08 12.95 18.83
CA ASN A 45 4.77 13.53 17.51
C ASN A 45 4.37 12.44 16.49
N VAL A 46 3.48 11.53 16.91
CA VAL A 46 2.94 10.52 16.02
C VAL A 46 1.66 11.05 15.40
N MET A 47 1.61 11.09 14.07
CA MET A 47 0.40 11.51 13.36
C MET A 47 -0.80 10.68 13.83
N PRO A 48 -1.86 11.32 14.38
CA PRO A 48 -2.94 10.62 15.08
C PRO A 48 -3.76 9.76 14.12
N PHE A 49 -3.86 10.17 12.86
CA PHE A 49 -4.60 9.48 11.82
C PHE A 49 -3.72 9.18 10.60
N SER A 50 -3.89 7.98 10.05
CA SER A 50 -3.23 7.57 8.80
C SER A 50 -4.02 6.42 8.19
N TYR A 51 -3.94 6.23 6.88
CA TYR A 51 -4.64 5.14 6.18
C TYR A 51 -4.39 3.75 6.81
N ILE A 52 -3.14 3.43 7.17
CA ILE A 52 -2.82 2.18 7.87
C ILE A 52 -3.53 2.05 9.24
N ASN A 53 -3.79 3.15 9.94
CA ASN A 53 -4.52 3.10 11.21
C ASN A 53 -5.97 2.69 10.99
N SER A 54 -6.63 3.23 9.95
CA SER A 54 -7.99 2.81 9.63
C SER A 54 -8.06 1.35 9.17
N LEU A 55 -7.00 0.83 8.54
CA LEU A 55 -6.94 -0.57 8.12
C LEU A 55 -6.70 -1.55 9.28
N LEU A 56 -5.94 -1.17 10.30
CA LEU A 56 -5.56 -2.06 11.41
C LEU A 56 -6.78 -2.58 12.19
N ASP A 57 -7.79 -1.74 12.36
CA ASP A 57 -9.03 -2.07 13.08
C ASP A 57 -10.23 -2.20 12.13
N LEU A 58 -9.98 -2.29 10.82
CA LEU A 58 -11.03 -2.40 9.82
C LEU A 58 -11.82 -3.70 10.02
N LYS A 59 -13.14 -3.55 10.18
CA LYS A 59 -14.09 -4.66 10.17
C LYS A 59 -14.98 -4.50 8.94
N VAL A 60 -15.15 -5.59 8.21
CA VAL A 60 -15.97 -5.64 7.00
C VAL A 60 -17.14 -6.57 7.28
N ASP A 61 -18.35 -6.15 6.90
CA ASP A 61 -19.55 -6.97 7.07
C ASP A 61 -19.37 -8.34 6.38
N GLY A 62 -19.73 -9.41 7.09
CA GLY A 62 -19.50 -10.78 6.62
C GLY A 62 -18.10 -11.33 6.91
N ARG A 63 -17.21 -10.55 7.54
CA ARG A 63 -15.88 -11.00 7.97
C ARG A 63 -15.66 -10.75 9.47
N ASN A 64 -15.31 -11.81 10.20
CA ASN A 64 -15.10 -11.76 11.65
C ASN A 64 -13.66 -11.41 12.08
N SER A 65 -12.74 -11.20 11.13
CA SER A 65 -11.32 -10.95 11.39
C SER A 65 -10.86 -9.62 10.80
N VAL A 66 -9.93 -8.97 11.50
CA VAL A 66 -9.18 -7.82 10.98
C VAL A 66 -8.25 -8.25 9.82
N PRO A 67 -7.77 -7.31 9.00
CA PRO A 67 -6.84 -7.63 7.93
C PRO A 67 -5.54 -8.29 8.44
N THR A 68 -5.09 -9.31 7.72
CA THR A 68 -3.81 -9.98 7.98
C THR A 68 -2.64 -9.08 7.54
N ASP A 69 -1.42 -9.40 7.96
CA ASP A 69 -0.22 -8.65 7.55
C ASP A 69 -0.06 -8.64 6.02
N SER A 70 -0.37 -9.75 5.37
CA SER A 70 -0.39 -9.86 3.91
C SER A 70 -1.39 -8.90 3.26
N GLU A 71 -2.60 -8.80 3.79
CA GLU A 71 -3.63 -7.91 3.28
C GLU A 71 -3.28 -6.45 3.55
N LEU A 72 -2.73 -6.13 4.72
CA LEU A 72 -2.25 -4.78 5.05
C LEU A 72 -1.12 -4.33 4.10
N VAL A 73 -0.14 -5.19 3.83
CA VAL A 73 0.94 -4.93 2.84
C VAL A 73 0.34 -4.68 1.45
N THR A 74 -0.63 -5.50 1.05
CA THR A 74 -1.30 -5.38 -0.25
C THR A 74 -2.05 -4.06 -0.38
N LEU A 75 -2.97 -3.77 0.55
CA LEU A 75 -3.80 -2.57 0.53
C LEU A 75 -2.96 -1.28 0.59
N CYS A 76 -1.88 -1.28 1.39
CA CYS A 76 -0.95 -0.15 1.42
C CYS A 76 -0.18 0.00 0.09
N SER A 77 0.27 -1.12 -0.50
CA SER A 77 0.99 -1.10 -1.77
C SER A 77 0.11 -0.67 -2.94
N GLU A 78 -1.15 -1.11 -2.97
CA GLU A 78 -2.15 -0.71 -3.97
C GLU A 78 -2.41 0.79 -3.91
N LEU A 79 -2.58 1.36 -2.71
CA LEU A 79 -2.76 2.81 -2.55
C LEU A 79 -1.57 3.59 -3.11
N ILE A 80 -0.34 3.20 -2.72
CA ILE A 80 0.88 3.90 -3.12
C ILE A 80 1.13 3.74 -4.62
N ASN A 81 1.13 2.51 -5.13
CA ASN A 81 1.45 2.24 -6.53
C ASN A 81 0.35 2.74 -7.46
N GLY A 82 -0.92 2.53 -7.08
CA GLY A 82 -2.08 2.98 -7.86
C GLY A 82 -2.22 4.49 -7.90
N GLY A 83 -2.03 5.18 -6.77
CA GLY A 83 -2.18 6.63 -6.70
C GLY A 83 -0.99 7.40 -7.25
N THR A 84 0.24 6.94 -7.02
CA THR A 84 1.45 7.71 -7.36
C THR A 84 1.68 7.75 -8.87
N ASN A 85 1.58 6.61 -9.55
CA ASN A 85 1.87 6.54 -10.98
C ASN A 85 0.90 7.41 -11.79
N THR A 86 -0.40 7.30 -11.52
CA THR A 86 -1.41 8.09 -12.25
C THR A 86 -1.32 9.58 -11.95
N THR A 87 -1.04 9.95 -10.71
CA THR A 87 -0.90 11.36 -10.32
C THR A 87 0.36 11.99 -10.93
N SER A 88 1.49 11.26 -10.95
CA SER A 88 2.72 11.72 -11.61
C SER A 88 2.46 11.95 -13.10
N THR A 89 1.86 10.98 -13.78
CA THR A 89 1.48 11.14 -15.19
C THR A 89 0.55 12.32 -15.41
N ALA A 90 -0.45 12.54 -14.55
CA ALA A 90 -1.33 13.70 -14.65
C ALA A 90 -0.58 15.03 -14.51
N ILE A 91 0.36 15.11 -13.57
CA ILE A 91 1.22 16.29 -13.39
C ILE A 91 2.13 16.49 -14.61
N GLU A 92 2.72 15.43 -15.15
CA GLU A 92 3.55 15.47 -16.35
C GLU A 92 2.76 16.01 -17.55
N TRP A 93 1.53 15.54 -17.76
CA TRP A 93 0.63 16.07 -18.79
C TRP A 93 0.25 17.53 -18.55
N ALA A 94 -0.06 17.91 -17.31
CA ALA A 94 -0.37 19.29 -16.97
C ALA A 94 0.82 20.22 -17.29
N MET A 95 2.04 19.81 -16.94
CA MET A 95 3.26 20.56 -17.27
C MET A 95 3.50 20.63 -18.78
N ALA A 96 3.32 19.52 -19.51
CA ALA A 96 3.43 19.51 -20.96
C ALA A 96 2.45 20.47 -21.61
N HIS A 97 1.20 20.51 -21.14
CA HIS A 97 0.19 21.46 -21.62
C HIS A 97 0.54 22.91 -21.30
N ILE A 98 1.14 23.20 -20.14
CA ILE A 98 1.60 24.57 -19.80
C ILE A 98 2.72 25.02 -20.73
N ILE A 99 3.67 24.13 -21.05
CA ILE A 99 4.78 24.44 -21.96
C ILE A 99 4.26 24.64 -23.39
N ASP A 100 3.34 23.79 -23.86
CA ASP A 100 2.76 23.87 -25.20
C ASP A 100 1.87 25.11 -25.39
N ASN A 101 1.10 25.48 -24.36
CA ASN A 101 0.20 26.64 -24.37
C ASN A 101 0.82 27.90 -23.75
N SER A 102 2.15 28.01 -23.72
CA SER A 102 2.89 29.14 -23.14
C SER A 102 2.77 30.46 -23.94
N TYR A 103 1.88 30.51 -24.94
CA TYR A 103 1.50 31.71 -25.71
C TYR A 103 0.11 32.27 -25.35
N ILE A 104 -0.39 32.00 -24.14
CA ILE A 104 -1.40 32.85 -23.50
C ILE A 104 -0.69 33.90 -22.64
#